data_AF-M4D6Z5-F1
#
_entry.id   AF-M4D6Z5-F1
#
_cell.length_a   1.000
_cell.length_b   1.000
_cell.length_c   1.000
_cell.angle_alpha   90.00
_cell.angle_beta   90.00
_cell.angle_gamma   90.00
#
_symmetry.space_group_name_H-M   'P 1'
#
loop_
_entity.id
_entity.type
_entity.pdbx_description
1 polymer ?
#
loop_
_entity_poly.entity_id
_entity_poly.type
_entity_poly.pdbx_seq_one_letter_code
_entity_poly.pdbx_strand_id
1 'polypeptide(L)'
;MIDRECYLLFCIIIFMIAVPCYTHERFDGKTLYAGKELWKETLPLQSGSRVYKLEGIKSNSWYEVKISYPASIPALFSLQLLRNGEVGLKVNQMRRLLNTEKLIFKSESFENKEGLHVLVTVEPEGIVAIPNFKERSSIIYNIGKFFSYLLSHQSSSLLQRESL
;
A
#
# COMPACT_ATOMS: atom_id res chain seq x y z
N MET A 1 8.71 44.73 27.73
CA MET A 1 7.28 44.40 27.72
C MET A 1 7.04 43.63 26.44
N ILE A 2 7.12 42.30 26.50
CA ILE A 2 6.86 41.45 25.33
C ILE A 2 5.37 41.57 25.10
N ASP A 3 4.98 42.23 24.01
CA ASP A 3 3.59 42.56 23.74
C ASP A 3 2.73 41.29 23.66
N ARG A 4 1.53 41.33 24.24
CA ARG A 4 0.56 40.21 24.29
C ARG A 4 0.32 39.60 22.90
N GLU A 5 0.43 40.41 21.86
CA GLU A 5 0.32 40.01 20.46
C GLU A 5 1.44 39.03 20.03
N CYS A 6 2.67 39.24 20.49
CA CYS A 6 3.80 38.35 20.20
C CYS A 6 3.64 36.98 20.87
N TYR A 7 3.03 36.94 22.05
CA TYR A 7 2.74 35.69 22.76
C TYR A 7 1.64 34.89 22.04
N LEU A 8 0.57 35.56 21.60
CA LEU A 8 -0.50 34.93 20.83
C LEU A 8 0.01 34.37 19.49
N LEU A 9 0.84 35.11 18.76
CA LEU A 9 1.45 34.64 17.51
C LEU A 9 2.34 33.41 17.74
N PHE A 10 3.13 33.42 18.82
CA PHE A 10 3.97 32.28 19.18
C PHE A 10 3.12 31.04 19.54
N CYS A 11 2.02 31.22 20.28
CA CYS A 11 1.07 30.16 20.58
C CYS A 11 0.41 29.58 19.32
N ILE A 12 0.03 30.43 18.35
CA ILE A 12 -0.56 29.98 17.08
C ILE A 12 0.47 29.19 16.26
N ILE A 13 1.73 29.65 16.20
CA ILE A 13 2.81 28.92 15.50
C ILE A 13 3.05 27.56 16.15
N ILE A 14 3.13 27.49 17.48
CA ILE A 14 3.26 26.21 18.20
C ILE A 14 2.05 25.32 17.92
N PHE A 15 0.84 25.86 17.90
CA PHE A 15 -0.38 25.10 17.60
C PHE A 15 -0.36 24.57 16.16
N MET A 16 0.02 25.39 15.17
CA MET A 16 0.15 24.96 13.77
C MET A 16 1.26 23.92 13.55
N ILE A 17 2.29 23.88 14.40
CA ILE A 17 3.36 22.87 14.36
C ILE A 17 3.00 21.61 15.16
N ALA A 18 2.25 21.75 16.26
CA ALA A 18 1.89 20.64 17.15
C ALA A 18 0.62 19.88 16.70
N VAL A 19 -0.33 20.56 16.04
CA VAL A 19 -1.58 19.96 15.54
C VAL A 19 -1.34 18.93 14.42
N PRO A 20 -0.41 19.11 13.46
CA PRO A 20 -0.11 18.08 12.46
C PRO A 20 0.44 16.79 13.07
N CYS A 21 1.08 16.86 14.25
CA CYS A 21 1.73 15.73 14.90
C CYS A 21 0.78 14.75 15.61
N TYR A 22 -0.51 15.09 15.73
CA TYR A 22 -1.54 14.19 16.26
C TYR A 22 -2.48 13.67 15.18
N THR A 23 -2.03 13.62 13.93
CA THR A 23 -2.56 12.64 12.99
C THR A 23 -1.99 11.27 13.36
N HIS A 24 -2.47 10.71 14.48
CA HIS A 24 -2.56 9.26 14.56
C HIS A 24 -3.58 8.92 13.47
N GLU A 25 -3.09 8.76 12.24
CA GLU A 25 -3.84 8.13 11.17
C GLU A 25 -4.24 6.77 11.72
N ARG A 26 -5.43 6.71 12.35
CA ARG A 26 -6.20 5.48 12.40
C ARG A 26 -6.42 5.20 10.94
N PHE A 27 -5.50 4.44 10.35
CA PHE A 27 -5.70 3.81 9.06
C PHE A 27 -7.10 3.25 9.14
N ASP A 28 -8.02 3.75 8.31
CA ASP A 28 -9.34 3.17 8.12
C ASP A 28 -9.10 1.81 7.45
N GLY A 29 -8.64 0.89 8.29
CA GLY A 29 -7.79 -0.22 7.90
C GLY A 29 -8.68 -1.32 7.40
N LYS A 30 -8.93 -1.33 6.10
CA LYS A 30 -9.61 -2.46 5.47
C LYS A 30 -8.73 -3.70 5.55
N THR A 31 -9.35 -4.83 5.87
CA THR A 31 -8.64 -6.09 6.01
C THR A 31 -8.67 -6.90 4.71
N LEU A 32 -7.50 -7.38 4.28
CA LEU A 32 -7.32 -8.33 3.18
C LEU A 32 -7.13 -9.75 3.70
N TYR A 33 -8.18 -10.56 3.56
CA TYR A 33 -8.15 -11.99 3.81
C TYR A 33 -7.59 -12.76 2.62
N ALA A 34 -6.91 -13.89 2.89
CA ALA A 34 -6.41 -14.75 1.81
C ALA A 34 -7.58 -15.33 1.01
N GLY A 35 -7.53 -15.21 -0.32
CA GLY A 35 -8.56 -15.71 -1.23
C GLY A 35 -9.82 -14.85 -1.31
N LYS A 36 -9.88 -13.72 -0.59
CA LYS A 36 -10.99 -12.77 -0.67
C LYS A 36 -10.53 -11.47 -1.32
N GLU A 37 -11.10 -11.17 -2.47
CA GLU A 37 -10.89 -9.92 -3.18
C GLU A 37 -11.83 -8.83 -2.67
N LEU A 38 -11.30 -7.62 -2.49
CA LEU A 38 -12.08 -6.41 -2.27
C LEU A 38 -12.34 -5.76 -3.62
N TRP A 39 -13.62 -5.47 -3.87
CA TRP A 39 -14.10 -4.99 -5.16
C TRP A 39 -14.47 -3.51 -5.08
N LYS A 40 -14.18 -2.79 -6.17
CA LYS A 40 -14.59 -1.39 -6.35
C LYS A 40 -14.08 -0.47 -5.24
N GLU A 41 -12.87 -0.72 -4.76
CA GLU A 41 -12.15 0.21 -3.90
C GLU A 41 -11.91 1.52 -4.65
N THR A 42 -11.88 2.64 -3.94
CA THR A 42 -11.72 3.97 -4.55
C THR A 42 -10.61 4.72 -3.83
N LEU A 43 -9.73 5.36 -4.60
CA LEU A 43 -8.70 6.27 -4.12
C LEU A 43 -8.74 7.59 -4.90
N PRO A 44 -8.37 8.72 -4.28
CA PRO A 44 -8.04 9.94 -5.01
C PRO A 44 -6.96 9.63 -6.05
N LEU A 45 -7.10 10.13 -7.28
CA LEU A 45 -6.09 9.88 -8.31
C LEU A 45 -4.80 10.67 -8.02
N GLN A 46 -4.93 11.86 -7.43
CA GLN A 46 -3.85 12.74 -7.02
C GLN A 46 -3.39 12.36 -5.61
N SER A 47 -2.19 11.82 -5.46
CA SER A 47 -1.59 11.44 -4.17
C SER A 47 -2.48 10.57 -3.28
N GLY A 48 -3.21 9.61 -3.90
CA GLY A 48 -4.07 8.70 -3.16
C GLY A 48 -3.26 7.64 -2.43
N SER A 49 -3.59 7.37 -1.18
CA SER A 49 -2.99 6.28 -0.41
C SER A 49 -4.01 5.55 0.46
N ARG A 50 -3.77 4.25 0.69
CA ARG A 50 -4.53 3.44 1.65
C ARG A 50 -3.71 2.29 2.17
N VAL A 51 -3.85 2.02 3.46
CA VAL A 51 -3.25 0.86 4.13
C VAL A 51 -4.29 -0.23 4.32
N TYR A 52 -3.89 -1.45 3.96
CA TYR A 52 -4.68 -2.66 4.16
C TYR A 52 -4.02 -3.59 5.17
N LYS A 53 -4.75 -3.99 6.19
CA LYS A 53 -4.27 -4.99 7.16
C LYS A 53 -4.34 -6.38 6.52
N LEU A 54 -3.27 -7.16 6.60
CA LEU A 54 -3.27 -8.52 6.07
C LEU A 54 -3.59 -9.53 7.16
N GLU A 55 -4.74 -10.21 7.08
CA GLU A 55 -5.16 -11.21 8.06
C GLU A 55 -5.24 -12.64 7.48
N GLY A 56 -5.12 -13.65 8.34
CA GLY A 56 -5.14 -15.06 7.91
C GLY A 56 -3.88 -15.49 7.16
N ILE A 57 -2.73 -14.92 7.53
CA ILE A 57 -1.42 -15.31 6.99
C ILE A 57 -0.88 -16.54 7.72
N LYS A 58 -0.46 -17.55 6.95
CA LYS A 58 0.24 -18.75 7.40
C LYS A 58 1.74 -18.46 7.39
N SER A 59 2.45 -18.96 8.40
CA SER A 59 3.90 -18.84 8.49
C SER A 59 4.59 -19.60 7.35
N ASN A 60 5.80 -19.17 6.99
CA ASN A 60 6.65 -19.74 5.95
C ASN A 60 5.96 -19.94 4.58
N SER A 61 5.02 -19.06 4.22
CA SER A 61 4.17 -19.20 3.04
C SER A 61 4.30 -18.01 2.09
N TRP A 62 4.20 -18.27 0.79
CA TRP A 62 4.24 -17.23 -0.23
C TRP A 62 2.86 -16.64 -0.49
N TYR A 63 2.81 -15.32 -0.53
CA TYR A 63 1.62 -14.54 -0.78
C TYR A 63 1.83 -13.58 -1.93
N GLU A 64 0.73 -13.29 -2.61
CA GLU A 64 0.67 -12.40 -3.74
C GLU A 64 -0.49 -11.42 -3.54
N VAL A 65 -0.19 -10.13 -3.53
CA VAL A 65 -1.19 -9.06 -3.53
C VAL A 65 -1.23 -8.46 -4.93
N LYS A 66 -2.42 -8.33 -5.48
CA LYS A 66 -2.66 -7.84 -6.84
C LYS A 66 -3.66 -6.72 -6.82
N ILE A 67 -3.41 -5.72 -7.66
CA ILE A 67 -4.35 -4.65 -7.99
C ILE A 67 -4.75 -4.78 -9.46
N SER A 68 -6.03 -4.56 -9.74
CA SER A 68 -6.55 -4.38 -11.10
C SER A 68 -7.37 -3.10 -11.19
N TYR A 69 -7.20 -2.36 -12.28
CA TYR A 69 -7.93 -1.12 -12.55
C TYR A 69 -8.15 -0.93 -14.07
N PRO A 70 -9.07 -0.06 -14.49
CA PRO A 70 -9.35 0.16 -15.91
C PRO A 70 -8.13 0.70 -16.67
N ALA A 71 -7.77 0.04 -17.78
CA ALA A 71 -6.69 0.43 -18.69
C ALA A 71 -6.83 1.83 -19.31
N SER A 72 -8.05 2.37 -19.33
CA SER A 72 -8.35 3.69 -19.89
C SER A 72 -7.93 4.86 -18.99
N ILE A 73 -7.50 4.58 -17.76
CA ILE A 73 -7.05 5.60 -16.81
C ILE A 73 -5.55 5.42 -16.62
N PRO A 74 -4.72 6.37 -17.04
CA PRO A 74 -3.30 6.22 -16.85
C PRO A 74 -2.97 6.63 -15.41
N ALA A 75 -2.69 5.60 -14.61
CA ALA A 75 -2.43 5.71 -13.19
C ALA A 75 -1.32 4.74 -12.81
N LEU A 76 -0.42 5.18 -11.96
CA LEU A 76 0.67 4.40 -11.41
C LEU A 76 0.31 3.98 -10.00
N PHE A 77 0.04 2.69 -9.81
CA PHE A 77 -0.09 2.12 -8.47
C PHE A 77 1.28 1.69 -7.93
N SER A 78 1.46 1.77 -6.63
CA SER A 78 2.62 1.21 -5.93
C SER A 78 2.15 0.42 -4.71
N LEU A 79 2.76 -0.74 -4.50
CA LEU A 79 2.47 -1.65 -3.40
C LEU A 79 3.72 -1.77 -2.52
N GLN A 80 3.57 -1.45 -1.24
CA GLN A 80 4.65 -1.56 -0.26
C GLN A 80 4.19 -2.41 0.92
N LEU A 81 5.02 -3.38 1.32
CA LEU A 81 4.77 -4.16 2.52
C LEU A 81 5.18 -3.33 3.74
N LEU A 82 4.32 -3.25 4.73
CA LEU A 82 4.60 -2.58 6.00
C LEU A 82 4.61 -3.61 7.13
N ARG A 83 5.55 -3.47 8.05
CA ARG A 83 5.68 -4.30 9.25
C ARG A 83 5.57 -3.42 10.48
N ASN A 84 4.58 -3.67 11.33
CA ASN A 84 4.34 -2.89 12.55
C ASN A 84 4.23 -1.37 12.30
N GLY A 85 3.75 -0.96 11.13
CA GLY A 85 3.66 0.46 10.73
C GLY A 85 4.95 1.04 10.15
N GLU A 86 6.06 0.30 10.16
CA GLU A 86 7.32 0.68 9.53
C GLU A 86 7.37 0.14 8.09
N VAL A 87 8.01 0.90 7.18
CA VAL A 87 8.20 0.51 5.78
C VAL A 87 9.16 -0.68 5.71
N GLY A 88 8.59 -1.88 5.68
CA GLY A 88 9.32 -3.14 5.66
C GLY A 88 9.68 -3.53 4.24
N LEU A 89 10.94 -3.34 3.84
CA LEU A 89 11.52 -3.73 2.55
C LEU A 89 10.74 -3.16 1.35
N LYS A 90 11.33 -2.18 0.66
CA LYS A 90 10.96 -1.82 -0.72
C LYS A 90 11.19 -3.06 -1.59
N VAL A 91 10.20 -3.93 -1.71
CA VAL A 91 10.29 -5.12 -2.56
C VAL A 91 10.22 -4.63 -4.00
N ASN A 92 11.41 -4.54 -4.58
CA ASN A 92 11.76 -4.46 -5.99
C ASN A 92 10.57 -4.29 -6.95
N GLN A 93 10.51 -3.12 -7.59
CA GLN A 93 9.73 -2.85 -8.80
C GLN A 93 10.15 -3.82 -9.92
N MET A 94 9.62 -5.05 -9.91
CA MET A 94 9.80 -5.96 -11.02
C MET A 94 8.73 -5.70 -12.08
N ARG A 95 9.23 -5.25 -13.24
CA ARG A 95 8.63 -5.20 -14.59
C ARG A 95 7.09 -5.19 -14.66
N ARG A 96 6.61 -4.01 -15.04
CA ARG A 96 5.22 -3.64 -15.33
C ARG A 96 4.64 -4.52 -16.45
N LEU A 97 3.62 -5.30 -16.12
CA LEU A 97 2.67 -5.83 -17.11
C LEU A 97 1.43 -4.92 -17.06
N LEU A 98 0.93 -4.53 -18.23
CA LEU A 98 -0.12 -3.53 -18.42
C LEU A 98 -1.24 -3.63 -17.37
N ASN A 99 -1.52 -2.52 -16.67
CA ASN A 99 -2.64 -2.26 -15.77
C ASN A 99 -2.81 -3.18 -14.55
N THR A 100 -1.80 -3.97 -14.20
CA THR A 100 -1.83 -4.81 -13.00
C THR A 100 -0.55 -4.69 -12.21
N GLU A 101 -0.64 -4.12 -11.01
CA GLU A 101 0.48 -4.10 -10.07
C GLU A 101 0.41 -5.30 -9.13
N LYS A 102 1.57 -5.91 -8.85
CA LYS A 102 1.68 -7.16 -8.10
C LYS A 102 2.83 -7.11 -7.11
N LEU A 103 2.53 -7.40 -5.84
CA LEU A 103 3.49 -7.60 -4.76
C LEU A 103 3.52 -9.07 -4.37
N ILE A 104 4.70 -9.70 -4.44
CA ILE A 104 4.91 -11.04 -3.88
C ILE A 104 5.77 -10.91 -2.63
N PHE A 105 5.37 -11.57 -1.55
CA PHE A 105 6.18 -11.64 -0.34
C PHE A 105 6.08 -13.01 0.32
N LYS A 106 7.13 -13.39 1.03
CA LYS A 106 7.14 -14.59 1.88
C LYS A 106 6.81 -14.18 3.30
N SER A 107 5.84 -14.85 3.89
CA SER A 107 5.63 -14.76 5.32
C SER A 107 6.72 -15.55 6.01
N GLU A 108 7.73 -14.93 6.61
CA GLU A 108 8.69 -15.65 7.45
C GLU A 108 8.01 -16.14 8.75
N SER A 109 8.76 -16.83 9.61
CA SER A 109 8.27 -17.29 10.92
C SER A 109 7.94 -16.09 11.80
N PHE A 110 6.76 -15.49 11.59
CA PHE A 110 6.31 -14.33 12.32
C PHE A 110 5.66 -14.80 13.62
N GLU A 111 6.36 -14.59 14.74
CA GLU A 111 5.78 -14.76 16.07
C GLU A 111 4.65 -13.75 16.33
N ASN A 112 4.68 -12.58 15.66
CA ASN A 112 3.63 -11.56 15.71
C ASN A 112 3.00 -11.34 14.33
N LYS A 113 1.96 -12.12 14.01
CA LYS A 113 1.17 -12.00 12.77
C LYS A 113 0.32 -10.72 12.69
N GLU A 114 0.22 -9.97 13.78
CA GLU A 114 -0.70 -8.83 13.93
C GLU A 114 -0.20 -7.52 13.29
N GLY A 115 1.00 -7.51 12.71
CA GLY A 115 1.64 -6.28 12.23
C GLY A 115 1.77 -6.11 10.72
N LEU A 116 1.31 -7.06 9.91
CA LEU A 116 1.56 -7.01 8.46
C LEU A 116 0.48 -6.22 7.71
N HIS A 117 0.91 -5.21 6.99
CA HIS A 117 0.04 -4.36 6.20
C HIS A 117 0.59 -4.16 4.78
N VAL A 118 -0.26 -3.71 3.86
CA VAL A 118 0.15 -3.28 2.53
C VAL A 118 -0.30 -1.85 2.35
N LEU A 119 0.65 -0.96 2.09
CA LEU A 119 0.40 0.38 1.62
C LEU A 119 0.22 0.36 0.10
N VAL A 120 -0.92 0.85 -0.33
CA VAL A 120 -1.24 1.12 -1.72
C VAL A 120 -1.14 2.63 -1.90
N THR A 121 -0.35 3.08 -2.87
CA THR A 121 -0.37 4.47 -3.34
C THR A 121 -0.74 4.52 -4.80
N VAL A 122 -1.34 5.62 -5.23
CA VAL A 122 -1.63 5.89 -6.63
C VAL A 122 -1.24 7.31 -6.99
N GLU A 123 -0.58 7.44 -8.13
CA GLU A 123 -0.24 8.71 -8.77
C GLU A 123 -0.77 8.70 -10.21
N PRO A 124 -1.12 9.86 -10.79
CA PRO A 124 -1.45 9.94 -12.21
C PRO A 124 -0.21 9.60 -13.05
N GLU A 125 -0.40 8.83 -14.12
CA GLU A 125 0.67 8.56 -15.09
C GLU A 125 0.40 9.35 -16.37
N GLY A 126 1.34 10.21 -16.77
CA GLY A 126 1.18 11.05 -17.97
C GLY A 126 0.23 12.24 -17.79
N ILE A 127 0.16 13.07 -18.83
CA ILE A 127 -0.66 14.29 -18.86
C ILE A 127 -1.90 13.98 -19.69
N VAL A 128 -3.05 13.77 -19.07
CA VAL A 128 -4.33 13.63 -19.79
C VAL A 128 -5.08 14.96 -19.75
N ALA A 129 -4.51 15.96 -20.40
CA ALA A 129 -5.25 17.18 -20.70
C ALA A 129 -6.12 16.92 -21.94
N ILE A 130 -7.33 16.39 -21.74
CA ILE A 130 -8.36 16.47 -22.78
C ILE A 130 -8.97 17.88 -22.64
N PRO A 131 -8.75 18.79 -23.62
CA PRO A 131 -9.32 20.13 -23.53
C PRO A 131 -10.85 20.04 -23.38
N ASN A 132 -11.40 20.82 -22.44
CA ASN A 132 -12.81 20.86 -22.04
C ASN A 132 -13.35 19.66 -21.25
N PHE A 133 -12.51 18.73 -20.79
CA PHE A 133 -12.93 17.64 -19.91
C PHE A 133 -12.39 17.81 -18.49
N LYS A 134 -13.24 17.60 -17.48
CA LYS A 134 -12.79 17.60 -16.08
C LYS A 134 -11.92 16.37 -15.83
N GLU A 135 -10.71 16.57 -15.34
CA GLU A 135 -9.84 15.46 -14.92
C GLU A 135 -10.53 14.58 -13.88
N ARG A 136 -10.30 13.26 -13.96
CA ARG A 136 -10.87 12.32 -13.01
C ARG A 136 -10.25 12.55 -11.64
N SER A 137 -11.08 12.79 -10.63
CA SER A 137 -10.62 13.02 -9.25
C SER A 137 -10.27 11.73 -8.51
N SER A 138 -10.79 10.59 -8.96
CA SER A 138 -10.60 9.29 -8.30
C SER A 138 -10.46 8.15 -9.30
N ILE A 139 -9.90 7.04 -8.81
CA ILE A 139 -9.76 5.79 -9.52
C ILE A 139 -10.44 4.66 -8.75
N ILE A 140 -11.09 3.77 -9.48
CA ILE A 140 -11.71 2.56 -8.95
C ILE A 140 -10.80 1.38 -9.27
N TYR A 141 -10.54 0.53 -8.28
CA TYR A 141 -9.68 -0.65 -8.41
C TYR A 141 -10.23 -1.82 -7.59
N ASN A 142 -9.76 -3.02 -7.91
CA ASN A 142 -9.93 -4.19 -7.06
C ASN A 142 -8.57 -4.58 -6.47
N ILE A 143 -8.59 -5.19 -5.29
CA ILE A 143 -7.39 -5.66 -4.61
C ILE A 143 -7.65 -7.01 -3.94
N GLY A 144 -6.74 -7.96 -4.16
CA GLY A 144 -6.85 -9.30 -3.59
C GLY A 144 -5.51 -9.83 -3.11
N LYS A 145 -5.56 -10.66 -2.06
CA LYS A 145 -4.42 -11.43 -1.56
C LYS A 145 -4.61 -12.91 -1.88
N PHE A 146 -3.70 -13.49 -2.63
CA PHE A 146 -3.72 -14.88 -3.05
C PHE A 146 -2.56 -15.66 -2.42
N PHE A 147 -2.84 -16.91 -2.04
CA PHE A 147 -1.81 -17.85 -1.59
C PHE A 147 -1.14 -18.47 -2.83
N SER A 148 0.19 -18.40 -2.93
CA SER A 148 0.92 -18.92 -4.08
C SER A 148 1.53 -20.29 -3.79
N TYR A 149 0.85 -21.36 -4.23
CA TYR A 149 1.34 -22.74 -4.14
C TYR A 149 2.55 -23.02 -5.04
N LEU A 150 2.70 -22.27 -6.15
CA LEU A 150 3.78 -22.48 -7.11
C LEU A 150 5.15 -22.06 -6.56
N LEU A 151 5.20 -20.98 -5.78
CA LEU A 151 6.45 -20.48 -5.21
C LEU A 151 6.96 -21.36 -4.05
N SER A 152 6.05 -22.00 -3.29
CA SER A 152 6.47 -22.96 -2.26
C SER A 152 7.20 -24.17 -2.87
N HIS A 153 6.78 -24.63 -4.06
CA HIS A 153 7.40 -25.78 -4.71
C HIS A 153 8.77 -25.47 -5.31
N GLN A 154 8.96 -24.28 -5.91
CA GLN A 154 10.25 -23.85 -6.42
C GLN A 154 11.31 -23.66 -5.31
N SER A 155 10.92 -23.11 -4.15
CA SER A 155 11.85 -22.99 -3.01
C SER A 155 12.30 -24.35 -2.47
N SER A 156 11.39 -25.35 -2.38
CA SER A 156 11.76 -26.70 -1.96
C SER A 156 12.72 -27.39 -2.93
N SER A 157 12.55 -27.18 -4.25
CA SER A 157 13.44 -27.78 -5.25
C SER A 157 14.84 -27.18 -5.28
N LEU A 158 15.01 -25.93 -4.85
CA LEU A 158 16.31 -25.26 -4.78
C LEU A 158 17.14 -25.73 -3.57
N LEU A 159 16.51 -25.90 -2.40
CA LEU A 159 17.18 -26.42 -1.20
C LEU A 159 17.70 -27.87 -1.38
N GLN A 160 17.07 -28.65 -2.26
CA GLN A 160 17.49 -30.01 -2.59
C GLN A 160 18.66 -30.06 -3.60
N ARG A 161 18.97 -28.94 -4.27
CA ARG A 161 20.12 -28.82 -5.18
C ARG A 161 21.38 -28.27 -4.51
N GLU A 162 21.27 -27.61 -3.37
CA GLU A 162 22.40 -27.07 -2.61
C GLU A 162 22.93 -28.05 -1.54
N SER A 163 22.34 -29.25 -1.43
CA SER A 163 22.70 -30.30 -0.47
C SER A 163 23.37 -31.54 -1.13
N LEU A 164 23.88 -31.38 -2.35
CA LEU A 164 24.66 -32.39 -3.09
C LEU A 164 26.06 -31.88 -3.42
#